data_AF-A0A4D8Y7Q3-F1
#
_entry.id   AF-A0A4D8Y7Q3-F1
#
_cell.length_a   1.000
_cell.length_b   1.000
_cell.length_c   1.000
_cell.angle_alpha   90.00
_cell.angle_beta   90.00
_cell.angle_gamma   90.00
#
_symmetry.space_group_name_H-M   'P 1'
#
loop_
_entity.id
_entity.type
_entity.pdbx_description
1 polymer ?
#
loop_
_entity_poly.entity_id
_entity_poly.type
_entity_poly.pdbx_seq_one_letter_code
_entity_poly.pdbx_strand_id
1 'polypeptide(L)'
;MKSRKVTYDYVEVMACPGACLNGGGQLRPDPSSSSVTPKQNLDKMQEIYMNQCKIEPLTDPRIEAVYREWLGGFGSPLLRTNFRAVT
;
A
#
# COMPACT_ATOMS: atom_id res chain seq x y z
N MET A 1 13.79 -17.53 1.62
CA MET A 1 13.10 -18.17 0.47
C MET A 1 14.01 -19.11 -0.32
N LYS A 2 14.95 -18.64 -1.16
CA LYS A 2 15.76 -19.53 -2.01
C LYS A 2 16.71 -20.46 -1.23
N SER A 3 17.31 -19.98 -0.15
CA SER A 3 18.17 -20.76 0.76
C SER A 3 17.43 -21.47 1.90
N ARG A 4 16.09 -21.34 1.97
CA ARG A 4 15.21 -21.94 3.02
C ARG A 4 15.60 -21.70 4.50
N LYS A 5 16.42 -20.70 4.81
CA LYS A 5 16.79 -20.36 6.20
C LYS A 5 15.63 -19.83 7.05
N VAL A 6 14.63 -19.22 6.42
CA VAL A 6 13.42 -18.68 7.06
C VAL A 6 12.23 -18.97 6.13
N THR A 7 11.11 -19.35 6.73
CA THR A 7 9.83 -19.64 6.06
C THR A 7 8.90 -18.43 6.16
N TYR A 8 8.23 -18.10 5.07
CA TYR A 8 7.25 -17.01 4.99
C TYR A 8 6.04 -17.51 4.21
N ASP A 9 4.84 -17.20 4.68
CA ASP A 9 3.58 -17.53 4.00
C ASP A 9 3.16 -16.45 3.00
N TYR A 10 3.50 -15.19 3.31
CA TYR A 10 3.22 -14.02 2.49
C TYR A 10 4.38 -13.03 2.57
N VAL A 11 4.66 -12.35 1.45
CA VAL A 11 5.72 -11.35 1.35
C VAL A 11 5.21 -10.15 0.55
N GLU A 12 5.35 -8.96 1.15
CA GLU A 12 5.16 -7.67 0.50
C GLU A 12 6.52 -7.02 0.24
N VAL A 13 6.74 -6.50 -0.97
CA VAL A 13 8.04 -5.93 -1.39
C VAL A 13 7.84 -4.50 -1.86
N MET A 14 8.65 -3.59 -1.32
CA MET A 14 8.68 -2.17 -1.69
C MET A 14 10.02 -1.85 -2.36
N ALA A 15 9.99 -1.01 -3.41
CA ALA A 15 11.20 -0.57 -4.09
C ALA A 15 11.95 0.53 -3.31
N CYS A 16 11.22 1.50 -2.76
CA CYS A 16 11.80 2.60 -2.00
C CYS A 16 11.90 2.26 -0.51
N PRO A 17 13.02 2.61 0.17
CA PRO A 17 13.08 2.58 1.63
C PRO A 17 12.03 3.53 2.20
N GLY A 18 11.19 3.09 3.14
CA GLY A 18 10.06 3.89 3.64
C GLY A 18 8.83 3.90 2.71
N ALA A 19 8.76 2.94 1.77
CA ALA A 19 7.63 2.75 0.85
C ALA A 19 7.31 4.00 0.01
N CYS A 20 6.04 4.17 -0.38
CA CYS A 20 5.60 5.24 -1.27
C CYS A 20 5.87 6.66 -0.72
N LEU A 21 5.86 6.81 0.61
CA LEU A 21 6.03 8.11 1.26
C LEU A 21 7.42 8.73 1.06
N ASN A 22 8.40 7.90 0.71
CA ASN A 22 9.76 8.30 0.36
C ASN A 22 10.10 7.94 -1.09
N GLY A 23 9.09 7.94 -1.97
CA GLY A 23 9.28 7.74 -3.40
C GLY A 23 10.03 8.90 -4.06
N GLY A 24 10.74 8.62 -5.16
CA GLY A 24 11.56 9.62 -5.86
C GLY A 24 10.78 10.80 -6.47
N GLY A 25 9.45 10.70 -6.58
CA GLY A 25 8.55 11.76 -7.04
C GLY A 25 8.03 12.69 -5.93
N GLN A 26 8.38 12.45 -4.67
CA GLN A 26 7.96 13.30 -3.55
C GLN A 26 8.75 14.63 -3.55
N LEU A 27 8.14 15.67 -2.96
CA LEU A 27 8.81 16.95 -2.76
C LEU A 27 10.05 16.77 -1.89
N ARG A 28 11.18 17.32 -2.36
CA ARG A 28 12.41 17.31 -1.59
C ARG A 28 12.28 18.28 -0.41
N PRO A 29 12.80 17.92 0.78
CA PRO A 29 12.86 18.84 1.90
C PRO A 29 13.62 20.11 1.50
N ASP A 30 13.14 21.27 1.95
CA ASP A 30 13.85 22.53 1.77
C ASP A 30 15.16 22.49 2.59
N PRO A 31 16.34 22.63 1.94
CA PRO A 31 17.63 22.57 2.62
C PRO A 31 17.86 23.73 3.60
N SER A 32 17.09 24.83 3.50
CA SER A 32 17.16 25.99 4.38
C SER A 32 16.21 25.92 5.58
N SER A 33 15.28 24.96 5.57
CA SER A 33 14.33 24.74 6.65
C SER A 33 14.81 23.57 7.52
N SER A 34 14.53 23.63 8.83
CA SER A 34 14.51 22.46 9.73
C SER A 34 13.37 21.52 9.34
N SER A 35 13.42 21.04 8.09
CA SER A 35 12.31 20.42 7.40
C SER A 35 12.05 19.01 7.94
N VAL A 36 10.78 18.61 7.88
CA VAL A 36 10.31 17.32 8.37
C VAL A 36 11.04 16.20 7.64
N THR A 37 11.72 15.34 8.39
CA THR A 37 12.45 14.19 7.85
C THR A 37 11.48 13.13 7.30
N PRO A 38 11.90 12.27 6.35
CA PRO A 38 11.09 11.15 5.88
C PRO A 38 10.56 10.25 7.01
N LYS A 39 11.37 10.07 8.07
CA LYS A 39 10.97 9.32 9.26
C LYS A 39 9.82 10.00 10.00
N GLN A 40 9.90 11.29 10.25
CA GLN A 40 8.82 12.03 10.92
C GLN A 40 7.51 12.01 10.12
N ASN A 41 7.59 12.01 8.78
CA ASN A 41 6.42 11.82 7.94
C ASN A 41 5.80 10.42 8.10
N LEU A 42 6.64 9.38 8.17
CA LEU A 42 6.18 8.01 8.40
C LEU A 42 5.52 7.87 9.78
N ASP A 43 6.16 8.41 10.82
CA ASP A 43 5.64 8.39 12.19
C ASP A 43 4.28 9.11 12.27
N LYS A 44 4.16 10.27 11.62
CA LYS A 44 2.90 11.03 11.53
C LYS A 44 1.81 10.28 10.76
N MET A 45 2.15 9.65 9.63
CA MET A 45 1.20 8.83 8.86
C MET A 45 0.67 7.67 9.71
N GLN A 46 1.56 7.00 10.45
CA GLN A 46 1.20 5.91 11.33
C GLN A 46 0.30 6.40 12.48
N GLU A 47 0.61 7.54 13.09
CA GLU A 47 -0.24 8.16 14.13
C GLU A 47 -1.65 8.42 13.61
N ILE A 48 -1.79 9.06 12.44
CA ILE A 48 -3.09 9.34 11.82
C ILE A 48 -3.84 8.03 11.56
N TYR A 49 -3.17 7.04 10.97
CA TYR A 49 -3.78 5.75 10.65
C TYR A 49 -4.26 5.01 11.91
N MET A 50 -3.48 5.05 12.98
CA MET A 50 -3.82 4.36 14.23
C MET A 50 -4.97 5.04 14.98
N ASN A 51 -5.10 6.35 14.84
CA ASN A 51 -6.15 7.15 15.47
C ASN A 51 -7.46 7.24 14.65
N GLN A 52 -7.52 6.58 13.50
CA GLN A 52 -8.74 6.48 12.69
C GLN A 52 -9.56 5.22 13.03
N CYS A 53 -10.88 5.32 12.84
CA CYS A 53 -11.75 4.15 12.89
C CYS A 53 -11.43 3.25 11.70
N LYS A 54 -11.07 1.99 11.98
CA LYS A 54 -10.77 0.99 10.96
C LYS A 54 -12.07 0.32 10.55
N ILE A 55 -12.36 0.35 9.26
CA ILE A 55 -13.53 -0.29 8.67
C ILE A 55 -13.03 -1.50 7.89
N GLU A 56 -13.65 -2.65 8.13
CA GLU A 56 -13.44 -3.82 7.27
C GLU A 56 -14.06 -3.52 5.90
N PRO A 57 -13.27 -3.36 4.82
CA PRO A 57 -13.78 -2.81 3.56
C PRO A 57 -14.93 -3.62 2.95
N LEU A 58 -14.94 -4.94 3.19
CA LEU A 58 -15.98 -5.83 2.68
C LEU A 58 -17.32 -5.72 3.44
N THR A 59 -17.34 -5.02 4.58
CA THR A 59 -18.58 -4.74 5.32
C THR A 59 -19.27 -3.45 4.87
N ASP A 60 -18.61 -2.65 4.02
CA ASP A 60 -19.17 -1.41 3.49
C ASP A 60 -20.21 -1.73 2.40
N PRO A 61 -21.49 -1.35 2.55
CA PRO A 61 -22.54 -1.63 1.57
C PRO A 61 -22.24 -1.05 0.18
N ARG A 62 -21.45 0.02 0.10
CA ARG A 62 -21.04 0.63 -1.17
C ARG A 62 -20.07 -0.25 -1.92
N ILE A 63 -19.16 -0.92 -1.20
CA ILE A 63 -18.22 -1.88 -1.79
C ILE A 63 -18.97 -3.13 -2.24
N GLU A 64 -19.90 -3.63 -1.42
CA GLU A 64 -20.76 -4.76 -1.81
C GLU A 64 -21.54 -4.45 -3.10
N ALA A 65 -22.14 -3.26 -3.21
CA ALA A 65 -22.85 -2.83 -4.41
C ALA A 65 -21.95 -2.81 -5.65
N VAL A 66 -20.72 -2.29 -5.54
CA VAL A 66 -19.75 -2.33 -6.66
C VAL A 66 -19.46 -3.77 -7.09
N TYR A 67 -19.25 -4.69 -6.14
CA TYR A 67 -19.02 -6.09 -6.49
C TYR A 67 -20.24 -6.74 -7.15
N ARG A 68 -21.43 -6.57 -6.58
CA ARG A 68 -22.65 -7.24 -7.03
C ARG A 68 -23.20 -6.67 -8.33
N GLU A 69 -23.22 -5.35 -8.47
CA GLU A 69 -23.95 -4.65 -9.53
C GLU A 69 -23.06 -4.26 -10.70
N TRP A 70 -21.75 -4.04 -10.48
CA TRP A 70 -20.83 -3.60 -11.53
C TRP A 70 -19.81 -4.67 -11.93
N LEU A 71 -19.16 -5.32 -10.97
CA LEU A 71 -18.07 -6.26 -11.24
C LEU A 71 -18.53 -7.68 -11.61
N GLY A 72 -19.78 -8.05 -11.28
CA GLY A 72 -20.28 -9.42 -11.44
C GLY A 72 -19.79 -10.39 -10.37
N GLY A 73 -19.41 -9.87 -9.19
CA GLY A 73 -18.95 -10.61 -8.02
C GLY A 73 -17.43 -10.57 -7.76
N PHE A 74 -17.00 -11.17 -6.65
CA PHE A 74 -15.58 -11.21 -6.21
C PHE A 74 -14.62 -11.89 -7.20
N GLY A 75 -15.16 -12.74 -8.08
CA GLY A 75 -14.39 -13.45 -9.11
C GLY A 75 -14.05 -12.61 -10.34
N SER A 76 -14.47 -11.34 -10.39
CA SER A 76 -14.33 -10.51 -11.58
C SER A 76 -12.88 -10.43 -12.10
N PRO A 77 -12.64 -10.59 -13.42
CA PRO A 77 -11.32 -10.44 -14.00
C PRO A 77 -10.90 -8.97 -14.10
N LEU A 78 -11.83 -8.01 -13.95
CA LEU A 78 -11.59 -6.58 -14.16
C LEU A 78 -10.57 -5.96 -13.19
N LEU A 79 -10.41 -6.56 -12.00
CA LEU A 79 -9.47 -6.10 -10.97
C LEU A 79 -8.19 -6.95 -10.91
N ARG A 80 -7.94 -7.77 -11.93
CA ARG A 80 -6.78 -8.66 -12.00
C ARG A 80 -5.91 -8.28 -13.18
N THR A 81 -4.62 -8.55 -13.06
CA THR A 81 -3.66 -8.32 -14.14
C THR A 81 -2.63 -9.45 -14.19
N ASN A 82 -1.93 -9.55 -15.31
CA ASN A 82 -0.85 -10.49 -15.51
C ASN A 82 0.48 -9.74 -15.62
N PHE A 83 1.52 -10.27 -14.98
CA PHE A 83 2.88 -9.74 -15.09
C PHE A 83 3.67 -10.59 -16.10
N ARG A 84 4.40 -9.93 -17.01
CA ARG A 84 5.28 -10.59 -17.98
C ARG A 84 6.72 -10.18 -17.70
N ALA A 85 7.59 -11.17 -17.54
CA ALA A 85 9.03 -10.91 -17.51
C ALA A 85 9.49 -10.46 -18.89
N VAL A 86 10.27 -9.38 -18.95
CA VAL A 86 11.00 -8.97 -20.14
C VAL A 86 12.40 -9.53 -20.00
N THR A 87 12.71 -10.56 -20.77
CA THR A 87 14.04 -11.16 -20.89
C THR A 87 14.81 -10.50 -22.01
#